data_AF-A0AAD1BHJ9-F1
#
_entry.id   AF-A0AAD1BHJ9-F1
#
_cell.length_a   1.000
_cell.length_b   1.000
_cell.length_c   1.000
_cell.angle_alpha   90.00
_cell.angle_beta   90.00
_cell.angle_gamma   90.00
#
_symmetry.space_group_name_H-M   'P 1'
#
loop_
_entity.id
_entity.type
_entity.pdbx_description
1 polymer ?
#
loop_
_entity_poly.entity_id
_entity_poly.type
_entity_poly.pdbx_seq_one_letter_code
_entity_poly.pdbx_strand_id
1 'polypeptide(L)' 'MEIVKDKKYGGERPLFGVKNLRMENIEIVDGESGIKCCENLECHNSRFYGKYPWCT' A
#
# COMPACT_ATOMS: atom_id res chain seq x y z
N MET A 1 0.00 4.27 14.92
CA MET A 1 -0.09 3.48 13.69
C MET A 1 -1.52 3.57 13.20
N GLU A 2 -1.73 4.13 12.01
CA GLU A 2 -3.06 4.23 11.39
C GLU A 2 -3.44 2.89 10.78
N ILE A 3 -4.71 2.47 10.89
CA ILE A 3 -5.18 1.19 10.36
C ILE A 3 -6.14 1.45 9.21
N VAL A 4 -5.78 0.93 8.03
CA VAL A 4 -6.63 0.95 6.84
C VAL A 4 -7.05 -0.48 6.50
N LYS A 5 -8.36 -0.69 6.38
CA LYS A 5 -8.93 -2.01 6.08
C LYS A 5 -9.98 -1.96 4.99
N ASP A 6 -10.09 -3.04 4.21
CA ASP A 6 -11.11 -3.22 3.16
C ASP A 6 -11.11 -2.08 2.11
N LYS A 7 -9.94 -1.49 1.86
CA LYS A 7 -9.76 -0.39 0.91
C LYS A 7 -9.15 -0.88 -0.39
N LYS A 8 -9.58 -0.26 -1.48
CA LYS A 8 -8.99 -0.46 -2.81
C LYS A 8 -8.29 0.81 -3.26
N TYR A 9 -7.03 0.66 -3.65
CA TYR A 9 -6.18 1.75 -4.13
C TYR A 9 -5.80 1.49 -5.60
N GLY A 10 -5.80 2.53 -6.41
CA GLY A 10 -5.36 2.48 -7.79
C GLY A 10 -4.76 3.83 -8.20
N GLY A 11 -3.97 3.83 -9.27
CA GLY A 11 -3.26 5.00 -9.78
C GLY A 11 -1.79 5.04 -9.38
N GLU A 12 -1.07 6.08 -9.81
CA GLU A 12 0.36 6.21 -9.50
C GLU A 12 0.57 6.56 -8.02
N ARG A 13 1.20 5.64 -7.27
CA ARG A 13 1.72 5.82 -5.90
C ARG A 13 0.68 6.24 -4.84
N PRO A 14 -0.41 5.47 -4.63
CA PRO A 14 -1.46 5.78 -3.65
C PRO A 14 -1.00 5.91 -2.20
N LEU A 15 0.12 5.29 -1.81
CA LEU A 15 0.64 5.32 -0.44
C LEU A 15 2.02 5.97 -0.35
N PHE A 16 2.35 6.91 -1.25
CA PHE A 16 3.65 7.58 -1.23
C PHE A 16 3.92 8.34 0.09
N GLY A 17 5.07 8.09 0.71
CA GLY A 17 5.52 8.83 1.89
C GLY A 17 4.76 8.51 3.18
N VAL A 18 3.91 7.47 3.18
CA VAL A 18 3.12 7.12 4.37
C VAL A 18 4.01 6.49 5.44
N LYS A 19 3.84 6.93 6.69
CA LYS A 19 4.57 6.41 7.84
C LYS A 19 3.62 5.90 8.90
N ASN A 20 3.98 4.79 9.57
CA ASN A 20 3.20 4.16 10.63
C ASN A 20 1.79 3.75 10.18
N LEU A 21 1.68 2.95 9.11
CA LEU A 21 0.40 2.49 8.56
C LEU A 21 0.31 0.97 8.57
N ARG A 22 -0.83 0.45 9.01
CA ARG A 22 -1.19 -0.96 8.98
C ARG A 22 -2.33 -1.18 7.99
N MET A 23 -2.09 -2.07 7.03
CA MET A 23 -2.98 -2.38 5.93
C MET A 23 -3.57 -3.77 6.14
N GLU A 24 -4.88 -3.89 6.24
CA GLU A 24 -5.57 -5.17 6.41
C GLU A 24 -6.61 -5.42 5.31
N ASN A 25 -6.50 -6.53 4.58
CA ASN A 25 -7.43 -6.88 3.51
C ASN A 25 -7.60 -5.75 2.46
N ILE A 26 -6.51 -5.06 2.10
CA ILE A 26 -6.55 -4.02 1.06
C ILE A 26 -6.18 -4.59 -0.31
N GLU A 27 -6.61 -3.91 -1.37
CA GLU A 27 -6.24 -4.27 -2.75
C GLU A 27 -5.63 -3.06 -3.47
N ILE A 28 -4.40 -3.19 -3.97
CA ILE A 28 -3.80 -2.19 -4.87
C ILE A 28 -3.89 -2.76 -6.29
N VAL A 29 -4.63 -2.14 -7.21
CA VAL A 29 -4.97 -2.78 -8.51
C VAL A 29 -4.21 -2.21 -9.71
N ASP A 30 -3.74 -0.97 -9.64
CA ASP A 30 -3.12 -0.26 -10.76
C ASP A 30 -2.08 0.74 -10.23
N GLY A 31 -0.90 0.80 -10.86
CA GLY A 31 0.18 1.72 -10.48
C GLY A 31 1.59 1.12 -10.44
N GLU A 32 2.60 1.98 -10.63
CA GLU A 32 4.00 1.67 -10.34
C GLU A 32 4.38 2.17 -8.95
N SER A 33 5.00 1.31 -8.13
CA SER A 33 5.48 1.67 -6.78
C SER A 33 4.37 2.18 -5.87
N GLY A 34 3.33 1.35 -5.66
CA GLY A 34 2.17 1.72 -4.84
C GLY A 34 2.53 2.13 -3.41
N ILE A 35 3.55 1.46 -2.87
CA ILE A 35 4.20 1.76 -1.60
C ILE A 35 5.62 2.24 -1.89
N LYS A 36 5.92 3.52 -1.64
CA LYS A 36 7.26 4.09 -1.83
C LYS A 36 7.63 5.14 -0.79
N CYS A 37 8.89 5.11 -0.33
CA CYS A 37 9.41 5.98 0.73
C CYS A 37 8.55 5.88 2.01
N CYS A 38 8.09 4.67 2.33
CA CYS A 38 7.22 4.42 3.46
C CYS A 38 8.00 3.85 4.64
N GLU A 39 7.57 4.15 5.85
CA GLU A 39 8.28 3.76 7.07
C GLU A 39 7.33 3.12 8.07
N ASN A 40 7.75 2.03 8.71
CA ASN A 40 6.94 1.29 9.68
C ASN A 40 5.55 0.89 9.12
N LEU A 41 5.56 0.10 8.04
CA LEU A 41 4.37 -0.44 7.40
C LEU A 41 4.10 -1.88 7.85
N GLU A 42 2.85 -2.17 8.18
CA GLU A 42 2.37 -3.53 8.40
C GLU A 42 1.32 -3.88 7.35
N CYS A 43 1.35 -5.11 6.85
CA CYS A 43 0.42 -5.55 5.81
C CYS A 43 -0.07 -6.98 6.09
N HIS A 44 -1.38 -7.13 6.23
CA HIS A 44 -2.04 -8.40 6.56
C HIS A 44 -3.13 -8.72 5.53
N ASN A 45 -3.02 -9.90 4.91
CA ASN A 45 -4.02 -10.43 3.96
C ASN A 45 -4.39 -9.49 2.81
N SER A 46 -3.44 -8.65 2.35
CA SER A 46 -3.68 -7.68 1.28
C SER A 46 -3.18 -8.20 -0.07
N ARG A 47 -3.76 -7.69 -1.15
CA ARG A 47 -3.42 -8.06 -2.53
C ARG A 47 -2.87 -6.87 -3.27
N PHE A 48 -1.80 -7.09 -4.03
CA PHE A 48 -1.16 -6.03 -4.80
C PHE A 48 -0.99 -6.50 -6.24
N TYR A 49 -1.57 -5.74 -7.16
CA TYR A 49 -1.52 -5.91 -8.60
C TYR A 49 -0.85 -4.67 -9.18
N GLY A 50 0.33 -4.86 -9.76
CA GLY A 50 1.20 -3.80 -10.26
C GLY A 50 2.60 -4.35 -10.53
N LYS A 51 3.39 -3.70 -11.39
CA LYS A 51 4.75 -4.19 -11.73
C LYS A 51 5.70 -4.17 -10.53
N TYR A 52 5.58 -3.15 -9.68
CA TYR A 52 6.38 -2.96 -8.46
C TYR A 52 5.46 -2.50 -7.34
N PRO A 53 4.75 -3.40 -6.66
CA PRO A 53 3.78 -2.99 -5.64
C PRO A 53 4.46 -2.43 -4.38
N TRP A 54 5.67 -2.89 -4.09
CA TRP A 54 6.43 -2.55 -2.89
C TRP A 54 7.83 -2.07 -3.27
N CYS A 55 8.10 -0.77 -3.09
CA CYS A 55 9.40 -0.16 -3.34
C CYS A 55 9.73 0.74 -2.15
N THR A 56 10.04 0.12 -1.01
CA THR A 56 10.28 0.79 0.29
C THR A 56 11.28 1.93 0.17
#